data_AF-A0A941CC62-F1
#
_entry.id   AF-A0A941CC62-F1
#
_cell.length_a   1.000
_cell.length_b   1.000
_cell.length_c   1.000
_cell.angle_alpha   90.00
_cell.angle_beta   90.00
_cell.angle_gamma   90.00
#
_symmetry.space_group_name_H-M   'P 1'
#
loop_
_entity.id
_entity.type
_entity.pdbx_description
1 polymer ?
#
loop_
_entity_poly.entity_id
_entity_poly.type
_entity_poly.pdbx_seq_one_letter_code
_entity_poly.pdbx_strand_id
1 'polypeptide(L)'
;MKKLITLAISAIFLIAITIFTLQNSQVVEIQLFFWEAQASLSMILFTTFSIAILITVVAIMPTIYHLKKLRDQSQKKVKTLVKEKEKLAEPESKTILSEGQIEK
;
A
#
# COMPACT_ATOMS: atom_id res chain seq x y z
N MET A 1 12.69 2.37 21.20
CA MET A 1 11.75 1.22 21.29
C MET A 1 11.46 0.59 19.93
N LYS A 2 10.83 1.29 18.96
CA LYS A 2 10.50 0.71 17.63
C LYS A 2 11.69 0.02 16.93
N LYS A 3 12.88 0.64 16.92
CA LYS A 3 14.09 0.06 16.32
C LYS A 3 14.55 -1.25 16.99
N LEU A 4 14.46 -1.33 18.32
CA LEU A 4 14.81 -2.55 19.07
C LEU A 4 13.80 -3.67 18.78
N ILE A 5 12.51 -3.33 18.68
CA ILE A 5 11.46 -4.28 18.30
C ILE A 5 11.70 -4.78 16.88
N THR A 6 11.98 -3.89 15.92
CA THR A 6 12.33 -4.29 14.55
C THR A 6 13.55 -5.21 14.53
N LEU A 7 14.61 -4.88 15.27
CA LEU A 7 15.82 -5.71 15.35
C LEU A 7 15.51 -7.11 15.91
N ALA A 8 14.73 -7.18 16.99
CA ALA A 8 14.34 -8.46 17.60
C ALA A 8 13.50 -9.31 16.63
N ILE A 9 12.53 -8.70 15.95
CA ILE A 9 11.70 -9.38 14.93
C ILE A 9 12.59 -9.89 13.79
N SER A 10 13.52 -9.07 13.29
CA SER A 10 14.44 -9.47 12.22
C SER A 10 15.34 -10.64 12.64
N ALA A 11 15.85 -10.64 13.87
CA ALA A 11 16.66 -11.74 14.39
C ALA A 11 15.86 -13.04 14.48
N ILE A 12 14.62 -12.98 15.00
CA ILE A 12 13.72 -14.13 15.05
C ILE A 12 13.44 -14.68 13.65
N PHE A 13 13.15 -13.80 12.69
CA PHE A 13 12.94 -14.19 11.30
C PHE A 13 14.17 -14.86 10.68
N LEU A 14 15.37 -14.33 10.93
CA LEU A 14 16.61 -14.90 10.40
C LEU A 14 16.82 -16.33 10.93
N ILE A 15 16.60 -16.54 12.22
CA ILE A 15 16.67 -17.87 12.84
C ILE A 15 15.62 -18.81 12.22
N ALA A 16 14.38 -18.35 12.09
CA ALA A 16 13.31 -19.14 11.50
C ALA A 16 13.60 -19.54 10.05
N ILE A 17 14.11 -18.61 9.22
CA ILE A 17 14.50 -18.88 7.83
C ILE A 17 15.64 -19.90 7.76
N THR A 18 16.61 -19.79 8.67
CA THR A 18 17.72 -20.73 8.76
C THR A 18 17.23 -22.14 9.10
N ILE A 19 16.38 -22.26 10.13
CA ILE A 19 15.77 -23.53 10.53
C ILE A 19 14.95 -24.12 9.38
N PHE A 20 14.12 -23.30 8.72
CA PHE A 20 13.35 -23.70 7.55
C PHE A 20 14.25 -24.27 6.45
N THR A 21 15.35 -23.60 6.15
CA THR A 21 16.30 -24.03 5.11
C THR A 21 16.96 -25.36 5.45
N LEU A 22 17.43 -25.51 6.69
CA LEU A 22 18.09 -26.73 7.16
C LEU A 22 17.13 -27.93 7.17
N GLN A 23 15.91 -27.75 7.69
CA GLN A 23 14.90 -28.82 7.75
C GLN A 23 14.39 -29.23 6.36
N ASN A 24 14.39 -28.30 5.40
CA ASN A 24 13.92 -28.55 4.03
C ASN A 24 15.10 -28.60 3.04
N SER A 25 16.24 -29.13 3.46
CA SER A 25 17.44 -29.28 2.62
C SER A 25 17.40 -30.52 1.71
N GLN A 26 16.43 -31.42 1.92
CA GLN A 26 16.23 -32.60 1.08
C GLN A 26 16.08 -32.21 -0.40
N VAL A 27 16.84 -32.89 -1.26
CA VAL A 27 16.72 -32.77 -2.72
C VAL A 27 15.49 -33.55 -3.17
N VAL A 28 14.63 -32.89 -3.96
CA VAL A 28 13.41 -33.45 -4.52
C VAL A 28 13.44 -33.24 -6.03
N GLU A 29 12.96 -34.25 -6.75
CA GLU A 29 12.73 -34.17 -8.19
C GLU A 29 11.34 -33.61 -8.46
N ILE A 30 11.26 -32.62 -9.35
CA ILE A 30 10.00 -32.04 -9.81
C ILE A 30 9.88 -32.29 -11.29
N GLN A 31 8.73 -32.84 -11.68
CA GLN A 31 8.29 -32.95 -13.05
C GLN A 31 7.15 -31.96 -13.28
N LEU A 32 7.43 -30.89 -14.01
CA LEU A 32 6.51 -29.81 -14.37
C LEU A 32 6.24 -29.88 -15.87
N PHE A 33 5.12 -30.49 -16.25
CA PHE A 33 4.76 -30.72 -17.65
C PHE A 33 5.86 -31.47 -18.43
N PHE A 34 6.69 -30.76 -19.19
CA PHE A 34 7.83 -31.30 -19.95
C PHE A 34 9.20 -30.93 -19.35
N TRP A 35 9.21 -30.33 -18.16
CA TRP A 35 10.43 -29.91 -17.47
C TRP A 35 10.69 -30.80 -16.27
N GLU A 36 11.94 -31.22 -16.15
CA GLU A 36 12.45 -31.97 -15.01
C GLU A 36 13.51 -31.12 -14.32
N ALA A 37 13.40 -31.01 -13.00
CA ALA A 37 14.36 -30.27 -12.20
C ALA A 37 14.61 -30.98 -10.87
N GLN A 38 15.85 -30.94 -10.40
CA GLN A 38 16.23 -31.41 -9.07
C GLN A 38 16.72 -30.21 -8.26
N ALA A 39 16.08 -29.96 -7.13
CA ALA A 39 16.42 -28.85 -6.25
C ALA A 39 16.11 -29.21 -4.79
N SER A 40 16.67 -28.46 -3.84
CA SER A 40 16.26 -28.60 -2.44
C SER A 40 14.81 -28.15 -2.27
N LEU A 41 14.07 -28.84 -1.41
CA LEU A 41 12.68 -28.49 -1.09
C LEU A 41 12.55 -27.03 -0.64
N SER A 42 13.50 -26.55 0.17
CA SER A 42 13.60 -25.15 0.61
C SER A 42 13.68 -24.17 -0.56
N MET A 43 14.48 -24.46 -1.59
CA MET A 43 14.63 -23.60 -2.76
C MET A 43 13.34 -23.57 -3.58
N ILE A 44 12.68 -24.71 -3.73
CA ILE A 44 11.39 -24.84 -4.42
C ILE A 44 10.32 -24.00 -3.71
N LEU A 45 10.18 -24.16 -2.39
CA LEU A 45 9.21 -23.37 -1.61
C LEU A 45 9.53 -21.87 -1.71
N PHE A 46 10.79 -21.49 -1.50
CA PHE A 46 11.21 -20.09 -1.53
C PHE A 46 10.91 -19.44 -2.88
N THR A 47 11.27 -20.08 -3.98
CA THR A 47 11.02 -19.57 -5.34
C THR A 47 9.54 -19.49 -5.66
N THR A 48 8.77 -20.53 -5.33
CA THR A 48 7.32 -20.56 -5.56
C THR A 48 6.60 -19.43 -4.79
N PHE A 49 6.89 -19.28 -3.50
CA PHE A 49 6.33 -18.19 -2.70
C PHE A 49 6.76 -16.82 -3.19
N SER A 50 8.03 -16.66 -3.56
CA SER A 50 8.56 -15.40 -4.09
C SER A 50 7.87 -14.99 -5.38
N ILE A 51 7.66 -15.94 -6.30
CA ILE A 51 6.92 -15.71 -7.55
C ILE A 51 5.47 -15.33 -7.26
N ALA A 52 4.78 -16.04 -6.36
CA ALA A 52 3.40 -15.73 -6.00
C ALA A 52 3.25 -14.31 -5.40
N ILE A 53 4.18 -13.93 -4.51
CA ILE A 53 4.23 -12.57 -3.95
C ILE A 53 4.50 -11.55 -5.05
N LEU A 54 5.47 -11.81 -5.93
CA LEU A 54 5.81 -10.90 -7.02
C LEU A 54 4.62 -10.68 -7.96
N ILE A 55 3.94 -11.75 -8.37
CA ILE A 55 2.72 -11.69 -9.18
C ILE A 55 1.66 -10.85 -8.46
N THR A 56 1.45 -11.08 -7.17
CA THR A 56 0.46 -10.34 -6.36
C THR A 56 0.80 -8.86 -6.29
N VAL A 57 2.07 -8.50 -6.04
CA VAL A 57 2.53 -7.10 -5.99
C VAL A 57 2.29 -6.42 -7.34
N VAL A 58 2.69 -7.06 -8.44
CA VAL A 58 2.51 -6.53 -9.80
C VAL A 58 1.02 -6.36 -10.12
N ALA A 59 0.18 -7.34 -9.76
CA ALA A 59 -1.26 -7.29 -10.00
C ALA A 59 -1.96 -6.18 -9.20
N ILE A 60 -1.52 -5.90 -7.97
CA ILE A 60 -2.13 -4.88 -7.09
C ILE A 60 -1.61 -3.46 -7.41
N MET A 61 -0.43 -3.33 -8.00
CA MET A 61 0.19 -2.03 -8.34
C MET A 61 -0.72 -1.05 -9.11
N PRO A 62 -1.45 -1.44 -10.19
CA PRO A 62 -2.35 -0.53 -10.89
C PRO A 62 -3.50 -0.05 -10.00
N THR A 63 -4.03 -0.92 -9.14
CA THR A 63 -5.09 -0.60 -8.18
C THR A 63 -4.62 0.46 -7.19
N ILE A 64 -3.42 0.30 -6.61
CA ILE A 64 -2.85 1.29 -5.69
C ILE A 64 -2.68 2.65 -6.40
N TYR A 65 -2.19 2.65 -7.63
CA TYR A 65 -2.04 3.88 -8.41
C TYR A 65 -3.39 4.57 -8.66
N HIS A 66 -4.40 3.81 -9.05
CA HIS A 66 -5.75 4.32 -9.29
C HIS A 66 -6.38 4.90 -8.00
N LEU A 67 -6.28 4.18 -6.89
CA LEU A 67 -6.77 4.63 -5.59
C LEU A 67 -6.06 5.90 -5.13
N LYS A 68 -4.74 6.00 -5.32
CA LYS A 68 -3.99 7.22 -5.00
C LYS A 68 -4.47 8.40 -5.83
N LYS A 69 -4.69 8.21 -7.14
CA LYS A 69 -5.22 9.25 -8.03
C LYS A 69 -6.62 9.71 -7.61
N LEU A 70 -7.51 8.78 -7.27
CA LEU A 70 -8.86 9.09 -6.77
C LEU A 70 -8.81 9.88 -5.46
N ARG A 71 -7.96 9.47 -4.52
CA ARG A 71 -7.73 10.18 -3.26
C ARG A 71 -7.28 11.62 -3.49
N ASP A 72 -6.30 11.82 -4.38
CA ASP A 72 -5.76 13.14 -4.67
C ASP A 72 -6.81 14.03 -5.37
N GLN A 73 -7.66 13.46 -6.23
CA GLN A 73 -8.79 14.18 -6.84
C GLN A 73 -9.85 14.56 -5.80
N SER A 74 -10.20 13.64 -4.90
CA SER A 74 -11.16 13.89 -3.81
C SER A 74 -10.69 15.01 -2.90
N GLN A 75 -9.42 14.99 -2.48
CA GLN A 75 -8.84 16.08 -1.66
C GLN A 75 -8.86 17.43 -2.37
N LYS A 76 -8.59 17.47 -3.69
CA LYS A 76 -8.71 18.71 -4.47
C LYS A 76 -10.15 19.23 -4.48
N LYS A 77 -11.13 18.36 -4.71
CA LYS A 77 -12.55 18.74 -4.69
C LYS A 77 -12.98 19.28 -3.33
N VAL A 78 -12.62 18.61 -2.24
CA VAL A 78 -12.89 19.09 -0.87
C VAL A 78 -12.29 20.47 -0.66
N LYS A 79 -11.03 20.68 -1.04
CA LYS A 79 -10.37 21.99 -0.89
C LYS A 79 -11.03 23.10 -1.71
N THR A 80 -11.48 22.81 -2.92
CA THR A 80 -12.20 23.78 -3.76
C THR A 80 -13.56 24.12 -3.16
N LEU A 81 -14.34 23.12 -2.75
CA LEU A 81 -15.67 23.33 -2.16
C LEU A 81 -15.60 24.12 -0.85
N VAL A 82 -14.59 23.87 0.00
CA VAL A 82 -14.36 24.66 1.22
C VAL A 82 -14.08 26.13 0.87
N LYS A 83 -13.22 26.40 -0.12
CA LYS A 83 -12.94 27.77 -0.57
C LYS A 83 -14.14 28.46 -1.19
N GLU A 84 -14.97 27.74 -1.95
CA GLU A 84 -16.20 28.28 -2.52
C GLU A 84 -17.21 28.64 -1.42
N LYS A 85 -17.35 27.79 -0.40
CA LYS A 85 -18.19 28.10 0.77
C LYS A 85 -17.72 29.34 1.52
N GLU A 86 -16.42 29.50 1.74
CA GLU A 86 -15.86 30.71 2.36
C GLU A 86 -16.12 31.96 1.52
N LYS A 87 -15.94 31.87 0.20
CA LYS A 87 -16.21 32.97 -0.74
C LYS A 87 -17.68 33.31 -0.92
N LEU A 88 -18.60 32.38 -0.66
CA LEU A 88 -20.05 32.62 -0.69
C LEU A 88 -20.56 33.17 0.65
N ALA A 89 -19.87 32.92 1.76
CA ALA A 89 -20.17 33.50 3.06
C ALA A 89 -19.70 34.97 3.20
N GLU A 90 -18.63 35.39 2.51
CA GLU A 90 -18.20 36.79 2.46
C GLU A 90 -19.18 37.78 1.80
N PRO A 91 -19.83 37.51 0.64
CA PRO A 91 -20.71 38.45 -0.04
C PRO A 91 -22.04 38.68 0.68
N GLU A 92 -22.57 37.71 1.43
CA GLU A 92 -23.79 37.92 2.23
C GLU A 92 -23.53 38.95 3.35
N SER A 93 -22.36 38.91 4.00
CA SER A 93 -22.02 39.90 5.04
C SER A 93 -21.92 41.33 4.49
N LYS A 94 -21.35 41.52 3.29
CA LYS A 94 -21.18 42.85 2.70
C LYS A 94 -22.47 43.42 2.09
N THR A 95 -23.33 42.56 1.56
CA THR A 95 -24.61 42.99 0.96
C THR A 95 -25.62 43.39 2.03
N ILE A 96 -25.75 42.59 3.10
CA ILE A 96 -26.63 42.89 4.25
C ILE A 96 -26.17 44.15 5.01
N LEU A 97 -24.85 44.39 5.11
CA LEU A 97 -24.32 45.62 5.70
C LEU A 97 -24.52 46.86 4.81
N SER A 98 -24.59 46.71 3.48
CA SER A 98 -24.85 47.83 2.57
C SER A 98 -26.33 48.21 2.51
N GLU A 99 -27.24 47.24 2.59
CA GLU A 99 -28.69 47.50 2.58
C GLU A 99 -29.19 48.01 3.94
N GLY A 100 -28.63 47.52 5.06
CA GLY A 100 -28.97 47.98 6.40
C GLY A 100 -28.49 49.39 6.78
N GLN A 101 -27.71 50.05 5.91
CA GLN A 101 -27.28 51.45 6.10
C GLN A 101 -28.11 52.46 5.30
N ILE A 102 -28.98 52.03 4.38
CA ILE A 102 -29.82 52.94 3.58
C ILE A 102 -31.15 53.28 4.29
N GLU A 103 -31.53 52.50 5.32
CA GLU A 103 -32.81 52.66 6.05
C GLU A 103 -32.72 53.46 7.38
N LYS A 104 -31.70 54.30 7.58
CA LYS A 104 -31.63 55.21 8.75
C LYS A 104 -31.54 56.68 8.38
#